data_AF-A0A1C6FQN4-F1
#
_entry.id   AF-A0A1C6FQN4-F1
#
_cell.length_a   1.000
_cell.length_b   1.000
_cell.length_c   1.000
_cell.angle_alpha   90.00
_cell.angle_beta   90.00
_cell.angle_gamma   90.00
#
_symmetry.space_group_name_H-M   'P 1'
#
loop_
_entity.id
_entity.type
_entity.pdbx_description
1 polymer ?
#
loop_
_entity_poly.entity_id
_entity_poly.type
_entity_poly.pdbx_seq_one_letter_code
_entity_poly.pdbx_strand_id
1 'polypeptide(L)'
;MNIFSEVKEYLTAKQAAENYGLQVRRNGIACCPFHDDKHPSMKIDINYHCFACGAGGDVIDYVSRMFGLSQYGAARKLIDDFCLPIEIKGNKELSAKEKEHIRREKAERNRIIQIKERFQRWCNQSIELLKSRLAEIEQVGLFLMGKPPDIIFSEDYAQMLHAEPIMNYWLDILCMGSTEDKQELFIKGRKEVEEVAERVRIRRQHIMERNRGSA
;
A
#
# COMPACT_ATOMS: atom_id res chain seq x y z
N MET A 1 -16.80 28.64 -5.27
CA MET A 1 -16.52 27.46 -6.11
C MET A 1 -15.20 27.68 -6.84
N ASN A 2 -14.48 26.61 -7.20
CA ASN A 2 -13.27 26.72 -8.01
C ASN A 2 -13.52 26.10 -9.40
N ILE A 3 -12.69 26.43 -10.39
CA ILE A 3 -12.82 25.97 -11.79
C ILE A 3 -12.97 24.44 -11.90
N PHE A 4 -12.28 23.67 -11.05
CA PHE A 4 -12.33 22.21 -11.09
C PHE A 4 -13.69 21.68 -10.60
N SER A 5 -14.22 22.25 -9.52
CA SER A 5 -15.54 21.89 -9.00
C SER A 5 -16.63 22.24 -10.00
N GLU A 6 -16.55 23.43 -10.61
CA GLU A 6 -17.53 23.87 -11.62
C GLU A 6 -17.54 22.94 -12.84
N VAL A 7 -16.38 22.61 -13.42
CA VAL A 7 -16.33 21.68 -14.56
C VAL A 7 -16.94 20.30 -14.22
N LYS A 8 -16.71 19.80 -13.00
CA LYS A 8 -17.23 18.50 -12.53
C LYS A 8 -18.74 18.50 -12.30
N GLU A 9 -19.36 19.66 -12.14
CA GLU A 9 -20.83 19.78 -12.09
C GLU A 9 -21.48 19.64 -13.47
N TYR A 10 -20.75 20.01 -14.53
CA TYR A 10 -21.25 19.92 -15.92
C TYR A 10 -20.90 18.60 -16.61
N LEU A 11 -19.74 18.00 -16.31
CA LEU A 11 -19.20 16.88 -17.07
C LEU A 11 -18.74 15.73 -16.20
N THR A 12 -19.11 14.53 -16.65
CA THR A 12 -18.59 13.26 -16.17
C THR A 12 -17.38 12.80 -16.98
N ALA A 13 -16.54 11.93 -16.40
CA ALA A 13 -15.42 11.32 -17.10
C ALA A 13 -15.89 10.57 -18.37
N LYS A 14 -17.04 9.89 -18.28
CA LYS A 14 -17.63 9.16 -19.41
C LYS A 14 -17.99 10.09 -20.57
N GLN A 15 -18.69 11.19 -20.31
CA GLN A 15 -19.07 12.15 -21.36
C GLN A 15 -17.83 12.72 -22.07
N ALA A 16 -16.81 13.07 -21.29
CA ALA A 16 -15.54 13.53 -21.85
C ALA A 16 -14.88 12.46 -22.71
N ALA A 17 -14.79 11.23 -22.21
CA ALA A 17 -14.14 10.12 -22.91
C ALA A 17 -14.85 9.78 -24.22
N GLU A 18 -16.18 9.68 -24.22
CA GLU A 18 -16.99 9.42 -25.42
C GLU A 18 -16.80 10.53 -26.47
N ASN A 19 -16.78 11.80 -26.05
CA ASN A 19 -16.53 12.94 -26.94
C ASN A 19 -15.12 12.90 -27.57
N TYR A 20 -14.11 12.43 -26.84
CA TYR A 20 -12.76 12.24 -27.36
C TYR A 20 -12.57 10.89 -28.08
N GLY A 21 -13.66 10.18 -28.41
CA GLY A 21 -13.65 9.01 -29.28
C GLY A 21 -13.52 7.66 -28.56
N LEU A 22 -13.58 7.62 -27.23
CA LEU A 22 -13.56 6.37 -26.48
C LEU A 22 -14.90 5.63 -26.62
N GLN A 23 -14.85 4.39 -27.08
CA GLN A 23 -16.03 3.54 -27.15
C GLN A 23 -16.35 2.93 -25.79
N VAL A 24 -17.37 3.46 -25.12
CA VAL A 24 -17.83 2.98 -23.80
C VAL A 24 -19.05 2.09 -23.97
N ARG A 25 -19.00 0.87 -23.41
CA ARG A 25 -20.13 -0.07 -23.43
C ARG A 25 -21.28 0.44 -22.55
N ARG A 26 -22.48 -0.10 -22.75
CA ARG A 26 -23.69 0.27 -21.97
C ARG A 26 -23.50 0.14 -20.45
N ASN A 27 -22.68 -0.82 -20.00
CA ASN A 27 -22.35 -1.03 -18.60
C ASN A 27 -21.23 -0.11 -18.08
N GLY A 28 -20.78 0.88 -18.84
CA GLY A 28 -19.70 1.81 -18.47
C GLY A 28 -18.31 1.17 -18.51
N ILE A 29 -18.12 0.07 -19.24
CA ILE A 29 -16.80 -0.58 -19.38
C ILE A 29 -16.20 -0.21 -20.74
N ALA A 30 -14.91 0.12 -20.77
CA ALA A 30 -14.14 0.45 -21.98
C ALA A 30 -12.72 -0.12 -21.92
N CYS A 31 -12.05 -0.20 -23.07
CA CYS A 31 -10.60 -0.39 -23.09
C CYS A 31 -9.92 0.86 -22.56
N CYS A 32 -8.91 0.69 -21.71
CA CYS A 32 -8.20 1.81 -21.13
C CYS A 32 -7.28 2.46 -22.17
N PRO A 33 -7.39 3.78 -22.44
CA PRO A 33 -6.53 4.46 -23.41
C PRO A 33 -5.12 4.74 -22.86
N PHE A 34 -4.85 4.44 -21.58
CA PHE A 34 -3.60 4.78 -20.89
C PHE A 34 -2.59 3.63 -20.84
N HIS A 35 -2.89 2.50 -21.48
CA HIS A 35 -1.96 1.40 -21.72
C HIS A 35 -2.40 0.62 -22.97
N ASP A 36 -1.57 -0.32 -23.44
CA ASP A 36 -1.93 -1.20 -24.56
C ASP A 36 -2.99 -2.23 -24.14
N ASP A 37 -4.24 -1.80 -24.12
CA ASP A 37 -5.37 -2.58 -23.62
C ASP A 37 -6.17 -3.27 -24.73
N LYS A 38 -6.09 -4.60 -24.78
CA LYS A 38 -6.83 -5.45 -25.72
C LYS A 38 -8.18 -5.94 -25.16
N HIS A 39 -8.39 -5.84 -23.85
CA HIS A 39 -9.58 -6.37 -23.18
C HIS A 39 -10.15 -5.34 -22.21
N PRO A 40 -11.40 -4.88 -22.39
CA PRO A 40 -11.95 -3.77 -21.62
C PRO A 40 -11.71 -3.89 -20.10
N SER A 41 -10.78 -3.08 -19.59
CA SER A 41 -10.28 -3.14 -18.22
C SER A 41 -10.64 -1.92 -17.38
N MET A 42 -11.31 -0.92 -17.98
CA MET A 42 -11.63 0.34 -17.33
C MET A 42 -13.14 0.51 -17.13
N LYS A 43 -13.55 0.80 -15.90
CA LYS A 43 -14.88 1.30 -15.57
C LYS A 43 -14.87 2.83 -15.65
N ILE A 44 -15.86 3.41 -16.31
CA ILE A 44 -16.00 4.86 -16.50
C ILE A 44 -17.47 5.31 -16.44
N ASP A 45 -17.73 6.24 -15.53
CA ASP A 45 -19.01 6.93 -15.31
C ASP A 45 -18.77 8.41 -14.96
N ILE A 46 -19.13 8.86 -13.76
CA ILE A 46 -18.71 10.14 -13.18
C ILE A 46 -17.19 10.20 -13.09
N ASN A 47 -16.58 9.11 -12.61
CA ASN A 47 -15.13 8.94 -12.48
C ASN A 47 -14.68 7.75 -13.36
N TYR A 48 -13.37 7.53 -13.44
CA TYR A 48 -12.83 6.34 -14.10
C TYR A 48 -11.84 5.58 -13.21
N HIS A 49 -11.77 4.27 -13.40
CA HIS A 49 -10.75 3.42 -12.82
C HIS A 49 -10.46 2.23 -13.75
N CYS A 50 -9.18 2.05 -14.06
CA CYS A 50 -8.64 0.92 -14.80
C CYS A 50 -8.10 -0.12 -13.83
N PHE A 51 -8.70 -1.32 -13.84
CA PHE A 51 -8.30 -2.40 -12.95
C PHE A 51 -6.99 -3.08 -13.36
N ALA A 52 -6.52 -2.88 -14.60
CA ALA A 52 -5.27 -3.47 -15.09
C ALA A 52 -4.04 -2.60 -14.77
N CYS A 53 -4.09 -1.29 -15.05
CA CYS A 53 -2.95 -0.38 -14.86
C CYS A 53 -3.08 0.56 -13.65
N GLY A 54 -4.21 0.55 -12.95
CA GLY A 54 -4.46 1.40 -11.78
C GLY A 54 -4.75 2.87 -12.10
N ALA A 55 -4.75 3.28 -13.38
CA ALA A 55 -5.10 4.64 -13.76
C ALA A 55 -6.55 4.93 -13.34
N GLY A 56 -6.78 6.04 -12.65
CA GLY A 56 -8.10 6.45 -12.21
C GLY A 56 -8.12 7.89 -11.76
N GLY A 57 -9.32 8.43 -11.64
CA GLY A 57 -9.57 9.82 -11.25
C GLY A 57 -10.89 10.33 -11.79
N ASP A 58 -11.05 11.64 -11.78
CA ASP A 58 -12.23 12.32 -12.32
C ASP A 58 -12.04 12.77 -13.78
N VAL A 59 -13.03 13.51 -14.31
CA VAL A 59 -13.01 14.04 -15.67
C VAL A 59 -11.76 14.89 -15.97
N ILE A 60 -11.25 15.64 -14.99
CA ILE A 60 -10.05 16.46 -15.16
C ILE A 60 -8.82 15.56 -15.23
N ASP A 61 -8.71 14.56 -14.36
CA ASP A 61 -7.61 13.59 -14.38
C ASP A 61 -7.55 12.82 -15.70
N TYR A 62 -8.72 12.44 -16.24
CA TYR A 62 -8.82 11.74 -17.52
C TYR A 62 -8.25 12.59 -18.66
N VAL A 63 -8.72 13.83 -18.82
CA VAL A 63 -8.27 14.75 -19.88
C VAL A 63 -6.82 15.17 -19.67
N SER A 64 -6.41 15.41 -18.44
CA SER A 64 -5.03 15.71 -18.06
C SER A 64 -4.07 14.64 -18.57
N ARG A 65 -4.37 13.35 -18.32
CA ARG A 65 -3.56 12.23 -18.84
C ARG A 65 -3.65 12.09 -20.34
N MET A 66 -4.86 12.17 -20.91
CA MET A 66 -5.09 11.95 -22.34
C MET A 66 -4.33 12.95 -23.21
N PHE A 67 -4.20 14.20 -22.76
CA PHE A 67 -3.55 15.28 -23.50
C PHE A 67 -2.20 15.73 -22.93
N GLY A 68 -1.71 15.10 -21.86
CA GLY A 68 -0.45 15.49 -21.20
C GLY A 68 -0.49 16.92 -20.63
N LEU A 69 -1.64 17.37 -20.14
CA LEU A 69 -1.85 18.73 -19.64
C LEU A 69 -1.69 18.82 -18.12
N SER A 70 -1.44 20.03 -17.62
CA SER A 70 -1.67 20.29 -16.19
C SER A 70 -3.17 20.19 -15.88
N GLN A 71 -3.54 19.93 -14.62
CA GLN A 71 -4.94 19.91 -14.19
C GLN A 71 -5.71 21.17 -14.62
N TYR A 72 -5.10 22.35 -14.45
CA TYR A 72 -5.70 23.61 -14.89
C TYR A 72 -5.83 23.69 -16.42
N GLY A 73 -4.81 23.22 -17.16
CA GLY A 73 -4.86 23.12 -18.62
C GLY A 73 -5.97 22.18 -19.10
N ALA A 74 -6.17 21.05 -18.42
CA ALA A 74 -7.24 20.10 -18.71
C ALA A 74 -8.63 20.69 -18.42
N ALA A 75 -8.79 21.40 -17.29
CA ALA A 75 -10.03 22.10 -16.98
C ALA A 75 -10.37 23.18 -18.03
N ARG A 76 -9.38 23.98 -18.44
CA ARG A 76 -9.54 24.95 -19.53
C ARG A 76 -9.93 24.29 -20.85
N LYS A 77 -9.23 23.20 -21.22
CA LYS A 77 -9.55 22.44 -22.42
C LYS A 77 -10.97 21.90 -22.40
N LEU A 78 -11.45 21.40 -21.27
CA LEU A 78 -12.84 20.95 -21.12
C LEU A 78 -13.84 22.10 -21.28
N ILE A 79 -13.56 23.28 -20.72
CA ILE A 79 -14.42 24.46 -20.90
C ILE A 79 -14.50 24.85 -22.37
N ASP A 80 -13.35 24.90 -23.05
CA ASP A 80 -13.25 25.30 -24.44
C ASP A 80 -13.90 24.26 -25.39
N ASP A 81 -13.60 22.96 -25.21
CA ASP A 81 -14.07 21.88 -26.07
C ASP A 81 -15.58 21.59 -25.91
N PHE A 82 -16.17 21.85 -24.73
CA PHE A 82 -17.59 21.62 -24.43
C PHE A 82 -18.41 22.91 -24.36
N CYS A 83 -17.81 24.07 -24.64
CA CYS A 83 -18.45 25.39 -24.55
C CYS A 83 -19.15 25.62 -23.19
N LEU A 84 -18.50 25.24 -22.09
CA LEU A 84 -19.10 25.36 -20.76
C LEU A 84 -19.23 26.84 -20.36
N PRO A 85 -20.34 27.26 -19.72
CA PRO A 85 -20.57 28.65 -19.30
C PRO A 85 -19.79 28.99 -18.02
N ILE A 86 -18.48 28.73 -18.01
CA ILE A 86 -17.59 28.94 -16.87
C ILE A 86 -16.65 30.09 -17.21
N GLU A 87 -16.73 31.17 -16.43
CA GLU A 87 -15.80 32.28 -16.57
C GLU A 87 -14.41 31.88 -16.06
N ILE A 88 -13.45 31.79 -16.98
CA ILE A 88 -12.04 31.63 -16.63
C ILE A 88 -11.54 32.96 -16.08
N LYS A 89 -11.76 33.20 -14.79
CA LYS A 89 -11.09 34.29 -14.07
C LYS A 89 -9.59 34.02 -14.20
N GLY A 90 -8.89 34.93 -14.88
CA GLY A 90 -7.45 34.83 -15.09
C GLY A 90 -6.79 34.46 -13.78
N ASN A 91 -5.90 33.46 -13.83
CA ASN A 91 -5.20 32.89 -12.67
C ASN A 91 -4.97 34.02 -11.66
N LYS A 92 -5.76 34.06 -10.56
CA LYS A 92 -5.31 34.84 -9.40
C LYS A 92 -4.04 34.13 -9.03
N GLU A 93 -2.91 34.67 -9.43
CA GLU A 93 -1.62 34.14 -9.04
C GLU A 93 -1.68 34.07 -7.52
N LEU A 94 -1.76 32.84 -7.01
CA LEU A 94 -1.72 32.61 -5.58
C LEU A 94 -0.49 33.36 -5.09
N SER A 95 -0.70 34.21 -4.08
CA SER A 95 0.40 34.94 -3.48
C SER A 95 1.48 33.95 -3.04
N ALA A 96 2.73 34.39 -2.98
CA ALA A 96 3.82 33.55 -2.50
C ALA A 96 3.48 32.89 -1.13
N LYS A 97 2.73 33.59 -0.28
CA LYS A 97 2.23 33.09 1.01
C LYS A 97 1.21 31.95 0.86
N GLU A 98 0.25 32.06 -0.04
CA GLU A 98 -0.76 31.00 -0.28
C GLU A 98 -0.14 29.77 -0.93
N LYS A 99 0.78 29.94 -1.89
CA LYS A 99 1.53 28.83 -2.49
C LYS A 99 2.34 28.08 -1.44
N GLU A 100 2.99 28.82 -0.54
CA GLU A 100 3.75 28.25 0.57
C GLU A 100 2.86 27.51 1.58
N HIS A 101 1.70 28.06 1.93
CA HIS A 101 0.71 27.39 2.79
C HIS A 101 0.27 26.04 2.20
N ILE A 102 -0.15 26.03 0.93
CA ILE A 102 -0.58 24.81 0.23
C ILE A 102 0.56 23.78 0.17
N ARG A 103 1.80 24.23 -0.07
CA ARG A 103 2.98 23.34 -0.08
C ARG A 103 3.20 22.71 1.29
N ARG A 104 3.09 23.47 2.39
CA ARG A 104 3.22 22.96 3.75
C ARG A 104 2.12 21.96 4.10
N GLU A 105 0.87 22.28 3.80
CA GLU A 105 -0.25 21.36 4.05
C GLU A 105 -0.10 20.06 3.26
N LYS A 106 0.33 20.14 2.00
CA LYS A 106 0.61 18.96 1.18
C LYS A 106 1.77 18.14 1.75
N ALA A 107 2.84 18.80 2.19
CA ALA A 107 3.99 18.13 2.81
C ALA A 107 3.58 17.41 4.11
N GLU A 108 2.77 18.05 4.95
CA GLU A 108 2.28 17.45 6.20
C GLU A 108 1.35 16.26 5.93
N ARG A 109 0.42 16.40 4.97
CA ARG A 109 -0.44 15.30 4.54
C ARG A 109 0.37 14.11 4.04
N ASN A 110 1.38 14.36 3.20
CA ASN A 110 2.26 13.33 2.68
C ASN A 110 3.07 12.65 3.80
N ARG A 111 3.52 13.42 4.80
CA ARG A 111 4.23 12.89 5.96
C ARG A 111 3.37 11.91 6.75
N ILE A 112 2.10 12.25 7.01
CA ILE A 112 1.16 11.37 7.70
C ILE A 112 0.95 10.06 6.91
N ILE A 113 0.78 10.16 5.59
CA ILE A 113 0.63 8.99 4.71
C ILE A 113 1.87 8.09 4.82
N GLN A 114 3.07 8.65 4.71
CA GLN A 114 4.32 7.89 4.80
C GLN A 114 4.49 7.18 6.15
N ILE A 115 4.09 7.82 7.25
CA ILE A 115 4.14 7.21 8.58
C ILE A 115 3.18 6.02 8.66
N LYS A 116 1.94 6.17 8.18
CA LYS A 116 0.95 5.09 8.14
C LYS A 116 1.43 3.92 7.28
N GLU A 117 1.97 4.18 6.09
CA GLU A 117 2.53 3.16 5.21
C GLU A 117 3.73 2.45 5.82
N ARG A 118 4.60 3.17 6.53
CA ARG A 118 5.73 2.56 7.24
C ARG A 118 5.25 1.65 8.38
N PHE A 119 4.27 2.10 9.15
CA PHE A 119 3.67 1.32 10.22
C PHE A 119 3.03 0.04 9.68
N GLN A 120 2.18 0.15 8.65
CA GLN A 120 1.52 -1.01 8.06
C GLN A 120 2.51 -2.01 7.46
N ARG A 121 3.53 -1.52 6.75
CA ARG A 121 4.60 -2.37 6.22
C ARG A 121 5.31 -3.15 7.32
N TRP A 122 5.66 -2.47 8.41
CA TRP A 122 6.30 -3.13 9.54
C TRP A 122 5.39 -4.19 10.17
N CYS A 123 4.11 -3.91 10.41
CA CYS A 123 3.18 -4.90 10.95
C CYS A 123 3.13 -6.16 10.08
N ASN A 124 2.97 -5.99 8.76
CA ASN A 124 2.92 -7.11 7.82
C ASN A 124 4.23 -7.91 7.81
N GLN A 125 5.38 -7.23 7.79
CA GLN A 125 6.69 -7.86 7.82
C GLN A 125 6.94 -8.63 9.12
N SER A 126 6.57 -8.06 10.27
CA SER A 126 6.69 -8.71 11.57
C SER A 126 5.81 -9.95 11.66
N ILE A 127 4.57 -9.91 11.15
CA ILE A 127 3.69 -11.09 11.11
C ILE A 127 4.36 -12.23 10.32
N GLU A 128 4.84 -11.96 9.12
CA GLU A 128 5.47 -12.98 8.28
C GLU A 128 6.78 -13.48 8.87
N LEU A 129 7.58 -12.59 9.48
CA LEU A 129 8.81 -12.95 10.19
C LEU A 129 8.53 -13.92 11.35
N LEU A 130 7.58 -13.56 12.23
CA LEU A 130 7.25 -14.35 13.41
C LEU A 130 6.64 -15.71 13.04
N LYS A 131 5.73 -15.74 12.06
CA LYS A 131 5.20 -17.00 11.52
C LYS A 131 6.30 -17.91 10.96
N SER A 132 7.25 -17.34 10.20
CA SER A 132 8.39 -18.09 9.68
C SER A 132 9.24 -18.67 10.81
N ARG A 133 9.48 -17.92 11.89
CA ARG A 133 10.27 -18.39 13.04
C ARG A 133 9.54 -19.48 13.83
N LEU A 134 8.23 -19.39 14.00
CA LEU A 134 7.44 -20.45 14.64
C LEU A 134 7.46 -21.75 13.81
N ALA A 135 7.30 -21.65 12.49
CA ALA A 135 7.42 -22.81 11.60
C ALA A 135 8.82 -23.44 11.65
N GLU A 136 9.86 -22.63 11.82
CA GLU A 136 11.23 -23.10 12.02
C GLU A 136 11.40 -23.89 13.34
N ILE A 137 10.75 -23.46 14.43
CA ILE A 137 10.74 -24.18 15.71
C ILE A 137 10.07 -25.55 15.55
N GLU A 138 8.92 -25.59 14.89
CA GLU A 138 8.20 -26.84 14.58
C GLU A 138 9.05 -27.79 13.73
N GLN A 139 9.67 -27.28 12.66
CA GLN A 139 10.58 -28.06 11.82
C GLN A 139 11.77 -28.64 12.59
N VAL A 140 12.35 -27.88 13.52
CA VAL A 140 13.43 -28.38 14.38
C VAL A 140 12.90 -29.48 15.30
N GLY A 141 11.70 -29.31 15.88
CA GLY A 141 11.06 -30.35 16.70
C GLY A 141 10.88 -31.66 15.93
N LEU A 142 10.35 -31.59 14.71
CA LEU A 142 10.21 -32.74 13.82
C LEU A 142 11.57 -33.38 13.46
N PHE A 143 12.59 -32.56 13.20
CA PHE A 143 13.94 -33.04 12.91
C PHE A 143 14.57 -33.78 14.10
N LEU A 144 14.31 -33.32 15.33
CA LEU A 144 14.83 -33.92 16.56
C LEU A 144 14.07 -35.17 17.00
N MET A 145 12.91 -35.48 16.41
CA MET A 145 12.16 -36.70 16.73
C MET A 145 13.00 -37.96 16.49
N GLY A 146 13.08 -38.81 17.51
CA GLY A 146 13.84 -40.06 17.45
C GLY A 146 15.37 -39.90 17.55
N LYS A 147 15.88 -38.68 17.74
CA LYS A 147 17.29 -38.46 18.08
C LYS A 147 17.57 -38.80 19.56
N PRO A 148 18.84 -39.06 19.93
CA PRO A 148 19.24 -39.24 21.32
C PRO A 148 18.83 -38.06 22.23
N PRO A 149 18.49 -38.31 23.52
CA PRO A 149 18.06 -37.26 24.45
C PRO A 149 19.01 -36.06 24.59
N ASP A 150 20.33 -36.29 24.53
CA ASP A 150 21.35 -35.24 24.59
C ASP A 150 21.31 -34.28 23.39
N ILE A 151 20.81 -34.75 22.25
CA ILE A 151 20.59 -33.93 21.04
C ILE A 151 19.24 -33.20 21.13
N ILE A 152 18.20 -33.88 21.62
CA ILE A 152 16.86 -33.31 21.80
C ILE A 152 16.89 -32.16 22.81
N PHE A 153 17.48 -32.38 23.98
CA PHE A 153 17.53 -31.42 25.09
C PHE A 153 18.71 -30.45 25.00
N SER A 154 19.04 -30.01 23.77
CA SER A 154 20.08 -29.00 23.56
C SER A 154 19.65 -27.63 24.09
N GLU A 155 20.62 -26.86 24.61
CA GLU A 155 20.38 -25.48 25.07
C GLU A 155 19.81 -24.60 23.95
N ASP A 156 20.28 -24.78 22.71
CA ASP A 156 19.80 -24.03 21.57
C ASP A 156 18.31 -24.29 21.31
N TYR A 157 17.85 -25.55 21.42
CA TYR A 157 16.42 -25.88 21.22
C TYR A 157 15.55 -25.39 22.38
N ALA A 158 16.03 -25.49 23.62
CA ALA A 158 15.34 -24.92 24.77
C ALA A 158 15.13 -23.41 24.63
N GLN A 159 16.15 -22.67 24.18
CA GLN A 159 16.02 -21.23 23.92
C GLN A 159 15.05 -20.90 22.79
N MET A 160 14.97 -21.74 21.76
CA MET A 160 13.96 -21.60 20.70
C MET A 160 12.54 -21.78 21.25
N LEU A 161 12.30 -22.83 22.06
CA LEU A 161 11.00 -23.07 22.70
C LEU A 161 10.60 -21.95 23.66
N HIS A 162 11.56 -21.34 24.38
CA HIS A 162 11.28 -20.17 25.22
C HIS A 162 10.85 -18.93 24.44
N ALA A 163 11.26 -18.79 23.16
CA ALA A 163 10.87 -17.67 22.32
C ALA A 163 9.45 -17.84 21.75
N GLU A 164 8.96 -19.08 21.60
CA GLU A 164 7.65 -19.40 21.05
C GLU A 164 6.48 -18.63 21.71
N PRO A 165 6.28 -18.65 23.04
CA PRO A 165 5.17 -17.93 23.67
C PRO A 165 5.26 -16.41 23.48
N ILE A 166 6.47 -15.85 23.45
CA ILE A 166 6.70 -14.42 23.24
C ILE A 166 6.29 -14.03 21.80
N MET A 167 6.70 -14.83 20.81
CA MET A 167 6.34 -14.60 19.41
C MET A 167 4.83 -14.75 19.18
N ASN A 168 4.19 -15.74 19.80
CA ASN A 168 2.73 -15.90 19.74
C ASN A 168 2.00 -14.71 20.37
N TYR A 169 2.46 -14.21 21.51
CA TYR A 169 1.88 -13.01 22.14
C TYR A 169 1.94 -11.79 21.21
N TRP A 170 3.07 -11.57 20.52
CA TRP A 170 3.16 -10.49 19.54
C TRP A 170 2.28 -10.72 18.31
N LEU A 171 2.12 -11.96 17.86
CA LEU A 171 1.18 -12.28 16.78
C LEU A 171 -0.26 -11.98 17.17
N ASP A 172 -0.66 -12.26 18.42
CA ASP A 172 -1.99 -11.90 18.92
C ASP A 172 -2.20 -10.38 18.84
N ILE A 173 -1.22 -9.58 19.26
CA ILE A 173 -1.27 -8.12 19.13
C ILE A 173 -1.37 -7.70 17.66
N LEU A 174 -0.50 -8.23 16.80
CA LEU A 174 -0.38 -7.79 15.40
C LEU A 174 -1.62 -8.18 14.56
N CYS A 175 -2.17 -9.37 14.80
CA CYS A 175 -3.31 -9.90 14.07
C CYS A 175 -4.65 -9.44 14.66
N MET A 176 -4.79 -9.49 15.99
CA MET A 176 -6.08 -9.35 16.69
C MET A 176 -6.15 -8.12 17.62
N GLY A 177 -5.02 -7.52 17.97
CA GLY A 177 -4.95 -6.37 18.87
C GLY A 177 -5.55 -5.08 18.29
N SER A 178 -5.78 -4.10 19.17
CA SER A 178 -6.27 -2.77 18.80
C SER A 178 -5.21 -1.99 17.98
N THR A 179 -5.60 -0.84 17.43
CA THR A 179 -4.63 0.01 16.72
C THR A 179 -3.58 0.56 17.70
N GLU A 180 -4.01 0.88 18.90
CA GLU A 180 -3.20 1.39 20.00
C GLU A 180 -2.16 0.36 20.46
N ASP A 181 -2.55 -0.91 20.64
CA ASP A 181 -1.63 -1.99 21.03
C ASP A 181 -0.53 -2.19 19.98
N LYS A 182 -0.91 -2.21 18.70
CA LYS A 182 0.03 -2.34 17.58
C LYS A 182 0.99 -1.14 17.52
N GLN A 183 0.50 0.07 17.77
CA GLN A 183 1.33 1.27 17.83
C GLN A 183 2.32 1.23 19.00
N GLU A 184 1.88 0.78 20.17
CA GLU A 184 2.76 0.63 21.33
C GLU A 184 3.87 -0.37 21.04
N LEU A 185 3.54 -1.54 20.48
CA LEU A 185 4.53 -2.53 20.06
C LEU A 185 5.48 -1.96 19.01
N PHE A 186 4.97 -1.20 18.03
CA PHE A 186 5.79 -0.57 17.00
C PHE A 186 6.77 0.49 17.54
N ILE A 187 6.37 1.23 18.58
CA ILE A 187 7.18 2.31 19.16
C ILE A 187 8.20 1.75 20.15
N LYS A 188 7.77 0.84 21.03
CA LYS A 188 8.58 0.36 22.16
C LYS A 188 9.23 -1.00 21.90
N GLY A 189 8.50 -1.92 21.26
CA GLY A 189 8.90 -3.33 21.12
C GLY A 189 9.51 -3.71 19.77
N ARG A 190 9.56 -2.81 18.78
CA ARG A 190 10.04 -3.12 17.42
C ARG A 190 11.38 -3.85 17.40
N LYS A 191 12.36 -3.32 18.13
CA LYS A 191 13.72 -3.85 18.14
C LYS A 191 13.77 -5.24 18.78
N GLU A 192 12.98 -5.43 19.84
CA GLU A 192 12.89 -6.69 20.54
C GLU A 192 12.31 -7.79 19.66
N VAL A 193 11.24 -7.51 18.91
CA VAL A 193 10.66 -8.43 17.92
C VAL A 193 11.73 -8.94 16.94
N GLU A 194 12.54 -8.04 16.40
CA GLU A 194 13.62 -8.37 15.46
C GLU A 194 14.73 -9.19 16.14
N GLU A 195 15.14 -8.81 17.34
CA GLU A 195 16.20 -9.49 18.09
C GLU A 195 15.80 -10.91 18.52
N VAL A 196 14.55 -11.13 18.96
CA VAL A 196 14.05 -12.46 19.33
C VAL A 196 13.96 -13.35 18.10
N ALA A 197 13.40 -12.83 17.01
CA ALA A 197 13.33 -13.57 15.76
C ALA A 197 14.72 -13.97 15.25
N GLU A 198 15.70 -13.07 15.32
CA GLU A 198 17.07 -13.41 14.88
C GLU A 198 17.74 -14.44 15.78
N ARG A 199 17.51 -14.40 17.10
CA ARG A 199 18.00 -15.45 18.00
C ARG A 199 17.47 -16.82 17.60
N VAL A 200 16.17 -16.97 17.32
CA VAL A 200 15.59 -18.23 16.86
C VAL A 200 16.28 -18.73 15.59
N ARG A 201 16.52 -17.83 14.63
CA ARG A 201 17.22 -18.15 13.38
C ARG A 201 18.64 -18.68 13.62
N ILE A 202 19.42 -18.01 14.46
CA ILE A 202 20.79 -18.40 14.81
C ILE A 202 20.81 -19.77 15.50
N ARG A 203 19.93 -19.99 16.48
CA ARG A 203 19.85 -21.26 17.22
C ARG A 203 19.48 -22.43 16.31
N ARG A 204 18.54 -22.22 15.39
CA ARG A 204 18.23 -23.20 14.34
C ARG A 204 19.47 -23.56 13.53
N GLN A 205 20.24 -22.56 13.09
CA GLN A 205 21.47 -22.80 12.32
C GLN A 205 22.47 -23.66 13.10
N HIS A 206 22.70 -23.34 14.37
CA HIS A 206 23.59 -24.13 15.23
C HIS A 206 23.14 -25.60 15.35
N ILE A 207 21.85 -25.84 15.57
CA ILE A 207 21.29 -27.21 15.67
C ILE A 207 21.50 -27.97 14.36
N MET A 208 21.20 -27.33 13.23
CA MET A 208 21.31 -27.95 11.92
C MET A 208 22.77 -28.26 11.56
N GLU A 209 23.71 -27.36 11.86
CA GLU A 209 25.13 -27.53 11.56
C GLU A 209 25.79 -28.63 12.40
N ARG A 210 25.49 -28.69 13.71
CA ARG A 210 26.02 -29.72 14.62
C ARG A 210 25.59 -31.14 14.25
N ASN A 211 24.45 -31.27 13.57
CA ASN A 211 23.83 -32.56 13.25
C ASN A 211 23.92 -32.95 11.76
N ARG A 212 24.72 -32.23 10.95
CA ARG A 212 24.93 -32.53 9.51
C ARG A 212 25.54 -33.91 9.23
N GLY A 213 26.11 -34.60 10.22
CA GLY A 213 26.73 -35.92 10.08
C GLY A 213 25.95 -37.09 10.66
N SER A 214 24.74 -36.86 11.19
CA SER A 214 23.94 -37.87 11.91
C SER A 214 22.72 -38.37 11.11
N ALA A 215 22.84 -38.36 9.78
CA ALA A 215 21.82 -38.79 8.82
C ALA A 215 22.15 -40.16 8.23
#